data_AF-A0A7Y5G2Q3-F1
#
_entry.id   AF-A0A7Y5G2Q3-F1
#
_cell.length_a   1.000
_cell.length_b   1.000
_cell.length_c   1.000
_cell.angle_alpha   90.00
_cell.angle_beta   90.00
_cell.angle_gamma   90.00
#
_symmetry.space_group_name_H-M   'P 1'
#
loop_
_entity.id
_entity.type
_entity.pdbx_description
1 polymer ?
#
loop_
_entity_poly.entity_id
_entity_poly.type
_entity_poly.pdbx_seq_one_letter_code
_entity_poly.pdbx_strand_id
1 'polypeptide(L)'
;MTALEDKWCSLLQKASVEMHAQLAVAEDGYFLLAAPSSSEMPVWLRERAETELHFLQSRLPDQETCVSLMLNKQKDFGLALQHDYHAWAKDYAAKIDANELCAETVVNLAIFLGKLSALAGEQGLAIWRDQEDEKFVEVICDAFRQPVNLYAEVAQMVLSASSMADEIESLLHDMKENCRMLHNYFQTFAHIFSGYRVLVGGHYFVVGAGEQTLAPAFNYWSLLDQAINQDQVFWQGVTAIKDLLSFVAGANQSPQ
;
A
#
# COMPACT_ATOMS: atom_id res chain seq x y z
N MET A 1 -11.99 3.44 19.07
CA MET A 1 -12.86 4.48 18.47
C MET A 1 -12.58 5.83 19.10
N THR A 2 -12.80 6.04 20.41
CA THR A 2 -12.48 7.30 21.12
C THR A 2 -11.02 7.76 20.98
N ALA A 3 -10.05 6.84 21.02
CA ALA A 3 -8.63 7.20 20.86
C ALA A 3 -8.27 7.75 19.46
N LEU A 4 -9.02 7.38 18.41
CA LEU A 4 -8.80 7.88 17.06
C LEU A 4 -9.44 9.26 16.91
N GLU A 5 -10.67 9.42 17.39
CA GLU A 5 -11.39 10.69 17.42
C GLU A 5 -10.67 11.73 18.29
N ASP A 6 -10.10 11.35 19.43
CA ASP A 6 -9.34 12.25 20.31
C ASP A 6 -7.99 12.66 19.68
N LYS A 7 -7.34 11.75 18.95
CA LYS A 7 -6.06 12.02 18.26
C LYS A 7 -6.27 12.83 16.98
N TRP A 8 -7.37 12.61 16.27
CA TRP A 8 -7.83 13.47 15.18
C TRP A 8 -8.28 14.83 15.66
N CYS A 9 -9.05 14.89 16.75
CA CYS A 9 -9.36 16.14 17.44
C CYS A 9 -8.09 16.82 17.94
N SER A 10 -7.02 16.07 18.26
CA SER A 10 -5.72 16.63 18.64
C SER A 10 -4.92 17.17 17.44
N LEU A 11 -4.93 16.50 16.29
CA LEU A 11 -4.35 17.01 15.04
C LEU A 11 -5.13 18.21 14.51
N LEU A 12 -6.46 18.13 14.53
CA LEU A 12 -7.36 19.26 14.31
C LEU A 12 -7.09 20.35 15.34
N GLN A 13 -6.96 20.09 16.65
CA GLN A 13 -6.65 21.10 17.69
C GLN A 13 -5.29 21.74 17.55
N LYS A 14 -4.26 20.98 17.16
CA LYS A 14 -2.93 21.52 16.83
C LYS A 14 -2.98 22.40 15.58
N ALA A 15 -3.87 22.11 14.64
CA ALA A 15 -4.19 23.00 13.51
C ALA A 15 -5.18 24.13 13.89
N SER A 16 -6.04 23.92 14.90
CA SER A 16 -7.22 24.71 15.24
C SER A 16 -7.05 25.48 16.54
N VAL A 17 -6.11 26.41 16.57
CA VAL A 17 -6.28 27.53 17.51
C VAL A 17 -7.57 28.32 17.17
N GLU A 18 -8.15 28.16 15.96
CA GLU A 18 -9.47 28.72 15.61
C GLU A 18 -10.30 27.76 14.74
N MET A 19 -11.56 27.54 15.13
CA MET A 19 -12.42 26.42 14.72
C MET A 19 -13.27 26.75 13.47
N HIS A 20 -12.68 26.87 12.27
CA HIS A 20 -13.38 27.20 11.00
C HIS A 20 -12.94 26.24 9.87
N ALA A 21 -13.61 26.20 8.72
CA ALA A 21 -13.16 25.39 7.57
C ALA A 21 -11.68 25.69 7.29
N GLN A 22 -10.83 24.70 7.55
CA GLN A 22 -9.39 24.84 7.52
C GLN A 22 -8.81 23.67 6.75
N LEU A 23 -8.02 24.00 5.73
CA LEU A 23 -7.00 23.11 5.25
C LEU A 23 -5.88 23.09 6.30
N ALA A 24 -5.61 21.92 6.84
CA ALA A 24 -4.40 21.69 7.60
C ALA A 24 -3.39 20.95 6.72
N VAL A 25 -2.19 21.52 6.61
CA VAL A 25 -1.04 20.78 6.07
C VAL A 25 -0.54 19.90 7.22
N ALA A 26 -0.79 18.59 7.13
CA ALA A 26 -0.28 17.65 8.12
C ALA A 26 1.25 17.52 7.97
N GLU A 27 1.71 17.38 6.73
CA GLU A 27 3.10 17.51 6.31
C GLU A 27 3.16 17.74 4.79
N ASP A 28 4.36 17.90 4.24
CA ASP A 28 4.52 18.05 2.79
C ASP A 28 3.93 16.85 2.03
N GLY A 29 3.02 17.13 1.09
CA GLY A 29 2.28 16.13 0.33
C GLY A 29 1.10 15.45 1.05
N TYR A 30 0.78 15.82 2.29
CA TYR A 30 -0.34 15.26 3.07
C TYR A 30 -1.19 16.39 3.67
N PHE A 31 -2.44 16.46 3.20
CA PHE A 31 -3.36 17.54 3.50
C PHE A 31 -4.66 17.01 4.10
N LEU A 32 -5.16 17.72 5.10
CA LEU A 32 -6.42 17.44 5.79
C LEU A 32 -7.39 18.57 5.49
N LEU A 33 -8.60 18.21 5.07
CA LEU A 33 -9.67 19.14 4.75
C LEU A 33 -10.85 18.81 5.66
N ALA A 34 -11.30 19.77 6.45
CA ALA A 34 -12.52 19.66 7.25
C ALA A 34 -13.47 20.81 6.90
N ALA A 35 -14.69 20.46 6.52
CA ALA A 35 -15.81 21.38 6.37
C ALA A 35 -16.98 20.81 7.17
N PRO A 36 -17.76 21.59 7.92
CA PRO A 36 -18.87 21.01 8.65
C PRO A 36 -19.98 20.59 7.68
N SER A 37 -20.42 19.34 7.80
CA SER A 37 -21.66 18.90 7.16
C SER A 37 -22.85 19.38 7.98
N SER A 38 -23.56 20.39 7.49
CA SER A 38 -24.89 20.68 8.00
C SER A 38 -25.78 21.16 6.86
N SER A 39 -27.08 20.88 6.97
CA SER A 39 -28.09 21.42 6.06
C SER A 39 -28.15 22.96 6.05
N GLU A 40 -27.45 23.61 6.99
CA GLU A 40 -27.43 25.06 7.22
C GLU A 40 -25.99 25.58 7.27
N MET A 41 -25.14 25.17 6.31
CA MET A 41 -23.78 25.71 6.23
C MET A 41 -23.82 27.23 5.95
N PRO A 42 -23.25 28.08 6.83
CA PRO A 42 -23.23 29.52 6.61
C PRO A 42 -22.46 29.92 5.34
N VAL A 43 -22.90 30.97 4.64
CA VAL A 43 -22.27 31.46 3.39
C VAL A 43 -20.77 31.74 3.54
N TRP A 44 -20.36 32.40 4.62
CA TRP A 44 -18.95 32.71 4.89
C TRP A 44 -18.07 31.46 5.01
N LEU A 45 -18.66 30.32 5.40
CA LEU A 45 -17.95 29.06 5.56
C LEU A 45 -17.80 28.33 4.21
N ARG A 46 -18.77 28.51 3.31
CA ARG A 46 -18.68 28.09 1.91
C ARG A 46 -17.55 28.80 1.19
N GLU A 47 -17.52 30.13 1.26
CA GLU A 47 -16.46 30.98 0.66
C GLU A 47 -15.07 30.63 1.21
N ARG A 48 -15.00 30.28 2.50
CA ARG A 48 -13.76 29.80 3.12
C ARG A 48 -13.32 28.46 2.54
N ALA A 49 -14.22 27.49 2.42
CA ALA A 49 -13.90 26.19 1.84
C ALA A 49 -13.43 26.28 0.37
N GLU A 50 -14.00 27.20 -0.42
CA GLU A 50 -13.53 27.53 -1.77
C GLU A 50 -12.12 28.14 -1.76
N THR A 51 -11.83 29.01 -0.80
CA THR A 51 -10.48 29.60 -0.62
C THR A 51 -9.45 28.53 -0.25
N GLU A 52 -9.79 27.61 0.66
CA GLU A 52 -8.93 26.49 1.06
C GLU A 52 -8.71 25.50 -0.09
N LEU A 53 -9.73 25.27 -0.92
CA LEU A 53 -9.57 24.56 -2.19
C LEU A 53 -8.52 25.26 -3.04
N HIS A 54 -8.67 26.55 -3.34
CA HIS A 54 -7.68 27.32 -4.12
C HIS A 54 -6.26 27.25 -3.54
N PHE A 55 -6.11 27.26 -2.22
CA PHE A 55 -4.80 27.08 -1.60
C PHE A 55 -4.23 25.69 -1.87
N LEU A 56 -5.02 24.62 -1.68
CA LEU A 56 -4.60 23.24 -1.97
C LEU A 56 -4.16 23.12 -3.44
N GLN A 57 -4.91 23.74 -4.35
CA GLN A 57 -4.59 23.79 -5.78
C GLN A 57 -3.20 24.39 -6.05
N SER A 58 -2.79 25.42 -5.30
CA SER A 58 -1.47 26.04 -5.44
C SER A 58 -0.30 25.20 -4.88
N ARG A 59 -0.59 24.20 -4.04
CA ARG A 59 0.39 23.39 -3.31
C ARG A 59 0.57 21.98 -3.86
N LEU A 60 -0.36 21.52 -4.71
CA LEU A 60 -0.25 20.26 -5.43
C LEU A 60 0.04 20.58 -6.91
N PRO A 61 1.30 20.70 -7.35
CA PRO A 61 1.61 21.04 -8.75
C PRO A 61 1.51 19.85 -9.72
N ASP A 62 1.51 18.60 -9.22
CA ASP A 62 1.43 17.37 -10.02
C ASP A 62 0.34 16.45 -9.45
N GLN A 63 -0.90 16.66 -9.92
CA GLN A 63 -2.14 16.23 -9.26
C GLN A 63 -2.67 14.89 -9.76
N GLU A 64 -2.11 14.34 -10.84
CA GLU A 64 -2.49 13.04 -11.41
C GLU A 64 -2.10 11.86 -10.49
N THR A 65 -1.26 12.12 -9.48
CA THR A 65 -0.78 11.11 -8.53
C THR A 65 -1.41 11.25 -7.14
N CYS A 66 -2.47 12.03 -6.97
CA CYS A 66 -3.12 12.23 -5.68
C CYS A 66 -4.17 11.15 -5.37
N VAL A 67 -4.15 10.67 -4.12
CA VAL A 67 -5.21 9.85 -3.53
C VAL A 67 -6.02 10.71 -2.59
N SER A 68 -7.34 10.60 -2.68
CA SER A 68 -8.26 11.16 -1.69
C SER A 68 -8.89 10.06 -0.86
N LEU A 69 -8.95 10.27 0.45
CA LEU A 69 -9.69 9.45 1.41
C LEU A 69 -10.82 10.27 2.03
N MET A 70 -12.06 9.87 1.76
CA MET A 70 -13.24 10.48 2.37
C MET A 70 -13.54 9.84 3.74
N LEU A 71 -13.49 10.63 4.81
CA LEU A 71 -13.60 10.15 6.19
C LEU A 71 -15.04 10.15 6.72
N ASN A 72 -16.00 10.75 6.01
CA ASN A 72 -17.38 10.87 6.51
C ASN A 72 -18.25 9.62 6.37
N LYS A 73 -17.83 8.65 5.53
CA LYS A 73 -18.54 7.38 5.36
C LYS A 73 -17.98 6.37 6.33
N GLN A 74 -18.28 6.53 7.63
CA GLN A 74 -17.79 5.69 8.73
C GLN A 74 -17.96 4.16 8.54
N LYS A 75 -18.77 3.71 7.57
CA LYS A 75 -18.94 2.29 7.24
C LYS A 75 -18.08 1.78 6.07
N ASP A 76 -17.64 2.65 5.17
CA ASP A 76 -16.99 2.28 3.90
C ASP A 76 -15.90 3.29 3.53
N PHE A 77 -14.90 3.51 4.40
CA PHE A 77 -13.76 4.40 4.10
C PHE A 77 -13.26 4.16 2.66
N GLY A 78 -13.54 5.12 1.79
CA GLY A 78 -13.40 4.95 0.35
C GLY A 78 -12.18 5.72 -0.14
N LEU A 79 -11.18 5.01 -0.63
CA LEU A 79 -10.09 5.58 -1.40
C LEU A 79 -10.59 5.85 -2.80
N ALA A 80 -10.53 7.11 -3.24
CA ALA A 80 -10.80 7.49 -4.60
C ALA A 80 -9.49 8.03 -5.21
N LEU A 81 -9.07 7.43 -6.33
CA LEU A 81 -8.00 8.03 -7.11
C LEU A 81 -8.54 9.21 -7.89
N GLN A 82 -7.78 10.30 -7.90
CA GLN A 82 -8.12 11.49 -8.67
C GLN A 82 -7.30 11.49 -9.95
N HIS A 83 -7.82 10.82 -10.99
CA HIS A 83 -7.21 10.76 -12.32
C HIS A 83 -7.37 12.07 -13.11
N ASP A 84 -8.32 12.91 -12.72
CA ASP A 84 -8.56 14.22 -13.34
C ASP A 84 -8.87 15.22 -12.23
N TYR A 85 -7.93 16.15 -12.04
CA TYR A 85 -8.05 17.20 -11.05
C TYR A 85 -9.23 18.14 -11.31
N HIS A 86 -9.53 18.48 -12.55
CA HIS A 86 -10.64 19.40 -12.84
C HIS A 86 -11.98 18.74 -12.55
N ALA A 87 -12.08 17.43 -12.83
CA ALA A 87 -13.22 16.63 -12.40
C ALA A 87 -13.32 16.55 -10.88
N TRP A 88 -12.22 16.25 -10.18
CA TRP A 88 -12.19 16.22 -8.72
C TRP A 88 -12.57 17.56 -8.08
N ALA A 89 -11.95 18.66 -8.51
CA ALA A 89 -12.20 19.99 -7.95
C ALA A 89 -13.65 20.42 -8.19
N LYS A 90 -14.22 20.05 -9.34
CA LYS A 90 -15.65 20.24 -9.64
C LYS A 90 -16.53 19.39 -8.72
N ASP A 91 -16.19 18.12 -8.51
CA ASP A 91 -16.93 17.23 -7.61
C ASP A 91 -16.80 17.67 -6.16
N TYR A 92 -15.65 18.17 -5.75
CA TYR A 92 -15.38 18.72 -4.43
C TYR A 92 -16.18 20.00 -4.19
N ALA A 93 -16.19 20.93 -5.14
CA ALA A 93 -17.05 22.12 -5.10
C ALA A 93 -18.54 21.73 -5.03
N ALA A 94 -18.96 20.75 -5.84
CA ALA A 94 -20.33 20.25 -5.80
C ALA A 94 -20.71 19.61 -4.45
N LYS A 95 -19.79 18.86 -3.81
CA LYS A 95 -19.99 18.30 -2.47
C LYS A 95 -20.09 19.39 -1.39
N ILE A 96 -19.31 20.47 -1.53
CA ILE A 96 -19.42 21.65 -0.67
C ILE A 96 -20.79 22.31 -0.85
N ASP A 97 -21.21 22.53 -2.10
CA ASP A 97 -22.51 23.15 -2.43
C ASP A 97 -23.69 22.32 -1.93
N ALA A 98 -23.56 20.98 -1.99
CA ALA A 98 -24.55 20.02 -1.51
C ALA A 98 -24.51 19.79 0.02
N ASN A 99 -23.57 20.43 0.75
CA ASN A 99 -23.33 20.23 2.18
C ASN A 99 -23.00 18.76 2.56
N GLU A 100 -22.40 18.00 1.65
CA GLU A 100 -22.11 16.57 1.81
C GLU A 100 -20.71 16.27 2.38
N LEU A 101 -19.84 17.27 2.47
CA LEU A 101 -18.45 17.11 2.89
C LEU A 101 -18.27 17.39 4.39
N CYS A 102 -17.77 16.40 5.15
CA CYS A 102 -17.39 16.58 6.56
C CYS A 102 -15.87 16.66 6.76
N ALA A 103 -15.17 15.70 6.15
CA ALA A 103 -13.73 15.52 6.30
C ALA A 103 -13.21 14.69 5.12
N GLU A 104 -12.14 15.17 4.50
CA GLU A 104 -11.42 14.53 3.39
C GLU A 104 -9.92 14.71 3.59
N THR A 105 -9.15 13.72 3.19
CA THR A 105 -7.69 13.75 3.22
C THR A 105 -7.17 13.60 1.81
N VAL A 106 -6.17 14.40 1.43
CA VAL A 106 -5.49 14.30 0.14
C VAL A 106 -4.01 14.02 0.36
N VAL A 107 -3.51 12.95 -0.25
CA VAL A 107 -2.11 12.53 -0.18
C VAL A 107 -1.52 12.45 -1.57
N ASN A 108 -0.37 13.09 -1.78
CA ASN A 108 0.41 13.02 -3.00
C ASN A 108 1.25 11.73 -3.00
N LEU A 109 0.93 10.78 -3.88
CA LEU A 109 1.63 9.49 -3.95
C LEU A 109 3.05 9.62 -4.46
N ALA A 110 3.37 10.60 -5.32
CA ALA A 110 4.74 10.80 -5.77
C ALA A 110 5.66 11.20 -4.60
N ILE A 111 5.18 12.07 -3.71
CA ILE A 111 5.90 12.45 -2.48
C ILE A 111 6.02 11.25 -1.54
N PHE A 112 4.93 10.52 -1.29
CA PHE A 112 4.93 9.33 -0.46
C PHE A 112 5.92 8.27 -0.97
N LEU A 113 5.86 7.96 -2.28
CA LEU A 113 6.75 7.01 -2.94
C LEU A 113 8.21 7.47 -2.94
N GLY A 114 8.45 8.78 -3.08
CA GLY A 114 9.78 9.37 -2.97
C GLY A 114 10.38 9.16 -1.59
N LYS A 115 9.61 9.42 -0.53
CA LYS A 115 10.01 9.14 0.86
C LYS A 115 10.22 7.65 1.11
N LEU A 116 9.31 6.80 0.61
CA LEU A 116 9.42 5.34 0.70
C LEU A 116 10.73 4.84 0.06
N SER A 117 11.04 5.33 -1.14
CA SER A 117 12.25 4.95 -1.87
C SER A 117 13.52 5.40 -1.15
N ALA A 118 13.52 6.62 -0.58
CA ALA A 118 14.65 7.14 0.17
C ALA A 118 14.92 6.31 1.44
N LEU A 119 13.88 6.12 2.28
CA LEU A 119 13.99 5.36 3.53
C LEU A 119 14.30 3.88 3.27
N ALA A 120 13.73 3.28 2.21
CA ALA A 120 14.07 1.92 1.79
C ALA A 120 15.57 1.81 1.43
N GLY A 121 16.10 2.78 0.67
CA GLY A 121 17.51 2.82 0.29
C GLY A 121 18.45 2.92 1.48
N GLU A 122 18.12 3.75 2.47
CA GLU A 122 18.87 3.84 3.75
C GLU A 122 18.89 2.51 4.51
N GLN A 123 17.84 1.70 4.32
CA GLN A 123 17.65 0.42 4.97
C GLN A 123 18.20 -0.78 4.17
N GLY A 124 18.84 -0.55 3.03
CA GLY A 124 19.40 -1.59 2.15
C GLY A 124 18.36 -2.31 1.29
N LEU A 125 17.15 -1.74 1.16
CA LEU A 125 16.06 -2.25 0.35
C LEU A 125 15.98 -1.47 -0.97
N ALA A 126 15.40 -2.09 -1.99
CA ALA A 126 15.13 -1.41 -3.26
C ALA A 126 13.63 -1.40 -3.56
N ILE A 127 13.15 -0.31 -4.16
CA ILE A 127 11.77 -0.22 -4.65
C ILE A 127 11.79 -0.41 -6.16
N TRP A 128 10.98 -1.33 -6.64
CA TRP A 128 10.69 -1.51 -8.05
C TRP A 128 9.22 -1.18 -8.32
N ARG A 129 8.95 -0.53 -9.44
CA ARG A 129 7.59 -0.14 -9.83
C ARG A 129 7.34 -0.59 -11.25
N ASP A 130 6.28 -1.36 -11.43
CA ASP A 130 5.71 -1.60 -12.76
C ASP A 130 4.99 -0.33 -13.22
N GLN A 131 5.22 0.10 -14.46
CA GLN A 131 4.60 1.31 -14.98
C GLN A 131 3.11 1.13 -15.27
N GLU A 132 2.62 -0.12 -15.35
CA GLU A 132 1.23 -0.43 -15.69
C GLU A 132 0.26 -0.37 -14.49
N ASP A 133 0.75 -0.52 -13.26
CA ASP A 133 -0.10 -0.49 -12.06
C ASP A 133 0.38 0.55 -11.04
N GLU A 134 -0.28 1.71 -11.07
CA GLU A 134 0.07 2.85 -10.21
C GLU A 134 -0.12 2.57 -8.72
N LYS A 135 -0.92 1.56 -8.35
CA LYS A 135 -1.26 1.25 -6.96
C LYS A 135 -0.22 0.39 -6.29
N PHE A 136 0.56 -0.35 -7.06
CA PHE A 136 1.47 -1.36 -6.54
C PHE A 136 2.93 -1.00 -6.80
N VAL A 137 3.76 -1.30 -5.81
CA VAL A 137 5.21 -1.33 -5.94
C VAL A 137 5.71 -2.65 -5.35
N GLU A 138 6.88 -3.09 -5.79
CA GLU A 138 7.57 -4.21 -5.18
C GLU A 138 8.74 -3.69 -4.32
N VAL A 139 8.77 -4.10 -3.06
CA VAL A 139 9.94 -3.93 -2.19
C VAL A 139 10.83 -5.16 -2.38
N ILE A 140 12.07 -4.93 -2.81
CA ILE A 140 13.08 -5.95 -3.00
C ILE A 140 13.95 -6.00 -1.74
N CYS A 141 13.96 -7.17 -1.10
CA CYS A 141 14.80 -7.52 0.03
C CYS A 141 15.57 -8.79 -0.31
N ASP A 142 16.90 -8.69 -0.43
CA ASP A 142 17.77 -9.76 -0.95
C ASP A 142 17.30 -10.29 -2.32
N ALA A 143 16.89 -11.56 -2.38
CA ALA A 143 16.35 -12.20 -3.58
C ALA A 143 14.81 -12.16 -3.65
N PHE A 144 14.15 -11.69 -2.59
CA PHE A 144 12.70 -11.69 -2.48
C PHE A 144 12.11 -10.35 -2.88
N ARG A 145 10.98 -10.43 -3.57
CA ARG A 145 10.16 -9.28 -3.93
C ARG A 145 8.86 -9.36 -3.16
N GLN A 146 8.38 -8.25 -2.63
CA GLN A 146 7.15 -8.20 -1.84
C GLN A 146 6.26 -7.10 -2.40
N PRO A 147 4.99 -7.41 -2.76
CA PRO A 147 4.09 -6.41 -3.30
C PRO A 147 3.58 -5.52 -2.16
N VAL A 148 3.53 -4.23 -2.40
CA VAL A 148 2.97 -3.22 -1.50
C VAL A 148 1.88 -2.47 -2.26
N ASN A 149 0.69 -2.42 -1.67
CA ASN A 149 -0.42 -1.62 -2.17
C ASN A 149 -0.33 -0.22 -1.56
N LEU A 150 0.21 0.74 -2.30
CA LEU A 150 0.41 2.12 -1.85
C LEU A 150 -0.89 2.77 -1.34
N TYR A 151 -2.04 2.40 -1.88
CA TYR A 151 -3.30 2.99 -1.47
C TYR A 151 -3.72 2.46 -0.11
N ALA A 152 -3.53 1.16 0.12
CA ALA A 152 -3.79 0.55 1.42
C ALA A 152 -2.87 1.15 2.50
N GLU A 153 -1.59 1.34 2.20
CA GLU A 153 -0.63 1.99 3.11
C GLU A 153 -1.01 3.44 3.41
N VAL A 154 -1.39 4.23 2.39
CA VAL A 154 -1.86 5.60 2.59
C VAL A 154 -3.15 5.62 3.42
N ALA A 155 -4.08 4.70 3.18
CA ALA A 155 -5.29 4.61 3.98
C ALA A 155 -4.96 4.27 5.43
N GLN A 156 -4.07 3.32 5.66
CA GLN A 156 -3.64 2.91 6.99
C GLN A 156 -2.92 4.06 7.72
N MET A 157 -2.05 4.79 7.02
CA MET A 157 -1.39 6.00 7.52
C MET A 157 -2.40 7.04 8.00
N VAL A 158 -3.35 7.38 7.13
CA VAL A 158 -4.37 8.38 7.44
C VAL A 158 -5.23 7.87 8.59
N LEU A 159 -5.75 6.65 8.50
CA LEU A 159 -6.61 6.07 9.53
C LEU A 159 -5.91 5.91 10.88
N SER A 160 -4.60 5.70 10.93
CA SER A 160 -3.82 5.62 12.18
C SER A 160 -3.34 6.99 12.69
N ALA A 161 -3.54 8.04 11.89
CA ALA A 161 -3.04 9.38 12.13
C ALA A 161 -1.51 9.38 12.36
N SER A 162 -0.78 8.62 11.55
CA SER A 162 0.69 8.57 11.52
C SER A 162 1.25 9.61 10.54
N SER A 163 2.54 9.94 10.71
CA SER A 163 3.27 10.63 9.65
C SER A 163 3.65 9.65 8.55
N MET A 164 3.94 10.15 7.35
CA MET A 164 4.48 9.35 6.24
C MET A 164 5.73 8.60 6.69
N ALA A 165 6.62 9.25 7.43
CA ALA A 165 7.86 8.63 7.90
C ALA A 165 7.57 7.46 8.85
N ASP A 166 6.70 7.66 9.85
CA ASP A 166 6.36 6.59 10.81
C ASP A 166 5.69 5.40 10.12
N GLU A 167 4.77 5.66 9.18
CA GLU A 167 4.11 4.59 8.42
C GLU A 167 5.12 3.83 7.55
N ILE A 168 5.96 4.55 6.81
CA ILE A 168 6.98 3.95 5.95
C ILE A 168 7.96 3.13 6.79
N GLU A 169 8.40 3.63 7.94
CA GLU A 169 9.29 2.88 8.84
C GLU A 169 8.63 1.59 9.34
N SER A 170 7.36 1.64 9.72
CA SER A 170 6.58 0.47 10.12
C SER A 170 6.47 -0.54 8.97
N LEU A 171 6.09 -0.08 7.78
CA LEU A 171 6.00 -0.91 6.57
C LEU A 171 7.34 -1.59 6.26
N LEU A 172 8.45 -0.84 6.24
CA LEU A 172 9.77 -1.38 5.93
C LEU A 172 10.26 -2.36 7.01
N HIS A 173 9.87 -2.15 8.26
CA HIS A 173 10.12 -3.11 9.34
C HIS A 173 9.39 -4.44 9.08
N ASP A 174 8.09 -4.39 8.77
CA ASP A 174 7.29 -5.57 8.46
C ASP A 174 7.83 -6.31 7.23
N MET A 175 8.25 -5.57 6.20
CA MET A 175 8.88 -6.15 5.00
C MET A 175 10.18 -6.89 5.33
N LYS A 176 10.99 -6.41 6.28
CA LYS A 176 12.20 -7.09 6.73
C LYS A 176 11.89 -8.37 7.50
N GLU A 177 10.88 -8.34 8.38
CA GLU A 177 10.45 -9.53 9.10
C GLU A 177 9.88 -10.59 8.14
N ASN A 178 9.08 -10.17 7.17
CA ASN A 178 8.60 -11.05 6.11
C ASN A 178 9.73 -11.63 5.27
N CYS A 179 10.74 -10.82 4.92
CA CYS A 179 11.92 -11.27 4.19
C CYS A 179 12.71 -12.34 4.98
N ARG A 180 12.87 -12.14 6.30
CA ARG A 180 13.48 -13.14 7.20
C ARG A 180 12.68 -14.44 7.25
N MET A 181 11.36 -14.34 7.33
CA MET A 181 10.45 -15.49 7.29
C MET A 181 10.57 -16.27 5.97
N LEU A 182 10.52 -15.56 4.83
CA LEU A 182 10.71 -16.15 3.49
C LEU A 182 12.07 -16.82 3.36
N HIS A 183 13.13 -16.24 3.92
CA HIS A 183 14.46 -16.85 3.93
C HIS A 183 14.46 -18.21 4.64
N ASN A 184 13.78 -18.33 5.79
CA ASN A 184 13.68 -19.58 6.54
C ASN A 184 12.90 -20.66 5.74
N TYR A 185 11.80 -20.27 5.10
CA TYR A 185 11.05 -21.18 4.22
C TYR A 185 11.89 -21.60 3.01
N PHE A 186 12.62 -20.67 2.40
CA PHE A 186 13.49 -20.98 1.26
C PHE A 186 14.64 -21.92 1.66
N GLN A 187 15.28 -21.74 2.82
CA GLN A 187 16.30 -22.66 3.32
C GLN A 187 15.74 -24.08 3.52
N THR A 188 14.56 -24.17 4.13
CA THR A 188 13.85 -25.46 4.32
C THR A 188 13.52 -26.10 2.97
N PHE A 189 13.02 -25.30 2.03
CA PHE A 189 12.70 -25.72 0.67
C PHE A 189 13.94 -26.24 -0.07
N ALA A 190 15.04 -25.50 -0.03
CA ALA A 190 16.31 -25.88 -0.64
C ALA A 190 16.90 -27.16 -0.03
N HIS A 191 16.73 -27.37 1.28
CA HIS A 191 17.14 -28.60 1.93
C HIS A 191 16.34 -29.81 1.45
N ILE A 192 15.00 -29.68 1.39
CA ILE A 192 14.09 -30.72 0.90
C ILE A 192 14.41 -31.13 -0.54
N PHE A 193 14.75 -30.16 -1.39
CA PHE A 193 15.06 -30.38 -2.81
C PHE A 193 16.57 -30.33 -3.11
N SER A 194 17.43 -30.68 -2.15
CA SER A 194 18.90 -30.60 -2.28
C SER A 194 19.50 -31.42 -3.44
N GLY A 195 18.77 -32.39 -3.98
CA GLY A 195 19.14 -33.13 -5.19
C GLY A 195 18.91 -32.37 -6.51
N TYR A 196 18.35 -31.16 -6.45
CA TYR A 196 18.00 -30.34 -7.61
C TYR A 196 18.68 -28.96 -7.52
N ARG A 197 18.65 -28.21 -8.63
CA ARG A 197 19.01 -26.78 -8.59
C ARG A 197 17.83 -26.00 -8.04
N VAL A 198 18.01 -25.35 -6.89
CA VAL A 198 16.96 -24.54 -6.25
C VAL A 198 17.33 -23.07 -6.31
N LEU A 199 16.38 -22.21 -6.67
CA LEU A 199 16.58 -20.75 -6.75
C LEU A 199 15.30 -19.98 -6.46
N VAL A 200 15.45 -18.67 -6.23
CA VAL A 200 14.33 -17.72 -6.21
C VAL A 200 14.25 -17.06 -7.58
N GLY A 201 13.10 -17.13 -8.23
CA GLY A 201 12.84 -16.55 -9.55
C GLY A 201 11.56 -15.73 -9.55
N GLY A 202 11.68 -14.41 -9.64
CA GLY A 202 10.54 -13.50 -9.45
C GLY A 202 9.92 -13.72 -8.07
N HIS A 203 8.64 -14.08 -8.03
CA HIS A 203 7.92 -14.42 -6.80
C HIS A 203 7.80 -15.93 -6.53
N TYR A 204 8.69 -16.74 -7.10
CA TYR A 204 8.66 -18.19 -6.96
C TYR A 204 9.92 -18.79 -6.32
N PHE A 205 9.73 -19.84 -5.52
CA PHE A 205 10.77 -20.83 -5.25
C PHE A 205 10.75 -21.86 -6.38
N VAL A 206 11.85 -21.99 -7.11
CA VAL A 206 11.93 -22.79 -8.33
C VAL A 206 12.85 -23.99 -8.11
N VAL A 207 12.40 -25.16 -8.58
CA VAL A 207 13.18 -26.40 -8.58
C VAL A 207 13.48 -26.80 -10.03
N GLY A 208 14.75 -26.69 -10.42
CA GLY A 208 15.25 -27.06 -11.74
C GLY A 208 15.95 -28.41 -11.74
N ALA A 209 15.59 -29.27 -12.69
CA ALA A 209 16.26 -30.53 -12.98
C ALA A 209 17.13 -30.40 -14.26
N GLY A 210 18.27 -29.71 -14.16
CA GLY A 210 19.22 -29.60 -15.29
C GLY A 210 18.66 -28.83 -16.50
N GLU A 211 18.81 -29.38 -17.72
CA GLU A 211 18.41 -28.75 -19.00
C GLU A 211 16.90 -28.84 -19.31
N GLN A 212 16.05 -29.20 -18.35
CA GLN A 212 14.61 -29.31 -18.59
C GLN A 212 13.95 -27.95 -18.81
N THR A 213 13.03 -27.91 -19.78
CA THR A 213 12.29 -26.71 -20.22
C THR A 213 11.21 -26.26 -19.23
N LEU A 214 10.77 -27.14 -18.33
CA LEU A 214 9.71 -26.88 -17.35
C LEU A 214 10.25 -27.10 -15.93
N ALA A 215 10.30 -26.04 -15.14
CA ALA A 215 10.74 -26.09 -13.75
C ALA A 215 9.53 -25.90 -12.81
N PRO A 216 9.18 -26.87 -11.95
CA PRO A 216 8.18 -26.66 -10.92
C PRO A 216 8.54 -25.45 -10.05
N ALA A 217 7.51 -24.68 -9.70
CA ALA A 217 7.64 -23.42 -8.99
C ALA A 217 6.54 -23.29 -7.94
N PHE A 218 6.90 -22.81 -6.75
CA PHE A 218 5.98 -22.49 -5.66
C PHE A 218 5.94 -20.97 -5.48
N ASN A 219 4.76 -20.36 -5.61
CA ASN A 219 4.59 -18.92 -5.43
C ASN A 219 4.74 -18.57 -3.94
N TYR A 220 5.85 -17.94 -3.55
CA TYR A 220 6.09 -17.62 -2.15
C TYR A 220 5.29 -16.41 -1.66
N TRP A 221 4.68 -15.61 -2.54
CA TRP A 221 3.77 -14.53 -2.11
C TRP A 221 2.57 -15.06 -1.35
N SER A 222 2.16 -16.32 -1.60
CA SER A 222 1.09 -16.93 -0.80
C SER A 222 1.48 -17.12 0.68
N LEU A 223 2.75 -16.96 1.06
CA LEU A 223 3.19 -16.99 2.45
C LEU A 223 3.13 -15.62 3.13
N LEU A 224 2.97 -14.54 2.36
CA LEU A 224 2.95 -13.17 2.88
C LEU A 224 1.57 -12.77 3.43
N ASP A 225 0.52 -13.53 3.11
CA ASP A 225 -0.81 -13.30 3.65
C ASP A 225 -0.86 -13.73 5.13
N GLN A 226 -1.07 -12.76 6.02
CA GLN A 226 -1.15 -13.01 7.46
C GLN A 226 -2.46 -13.66 7.90
N ALA A 227 -3.48 -13.71 7.04
CA ALA A 227 -4.78 -14.31 7.37
C ALA A 227 -4.77 -15.85 7.30
N ILE A 228 -3.68 -16.45 6.83
CA ILE A 228 -3.59 -17.89 6.57
C ILE A 228 -2.49 -18.56 7.39
N ASN A 229 -2.61 -19.89 7.53
CA ASN A 229 -1.56 -20.71 8.13
C ASN A 229 -0.43 -20.92 7.11
N GLN A 230 0.65 -20.15 7.27
CA GLN A 230 1.81 -20.14 6.37
C GLN A 230 2.47 -21.52 6.26
N ASP A 231 2.61 -22.25 7.38
CA ASP A 231 3.21 -23.59 7.39
C ASP A 231 2.39 -24.57 6.56
N GLN A 232 1.06 -24.54 6.73
CA GLN A 232 0.17 -25.39 5.96
C GLN A 232 0.31 -25.12 4.45
N VAL A 233 0.30 -23.86 4.05
CA VAL A 233 0.44 -23.46 2.63
C VAL A 233 1.81 -23.86 2.07
N PHE A 234 2.87 -23.66 2.84
CA PHE A 234 4.21 -24.10 2.48
C PHE A 234 4.28 -25.61 2.22
N TRP A 235 3.79 -26.43 3.16
CA TRP A 235 3.84 -27.89 3.02
C TRP A 235 2.95 -28.42 1.90
N GLN A 236 1.80 -27.77 1.64
CA GLN A 236 0.98 -28.07 0.47
C GLN A 236 1.75 -27.79 -0.83
N GLY A 237 2.43 -26.64 -0.92
CA GLY A 237 3.29 -26.29 -2.06
C GLY A 237 4.43 -27.27 -2.29
N VAL A 238 5.14 -27.66 -1.21
CA VAL A 238 6.20 -28.68 -1.26
C VAL A 238 5.66 -30.01 -1.79
N THR A 239 4.49 -30.44 -1.32
CA THR A 239 3.87 -31.70 -1.75
C THR A 239 3.54 -31.66 -3.24
N ALA A 240 2.91 -30.57 -3.71
CA ALA A 240 2.59 -30.40 -5.12
C ALA A 240 3.83 -30.45 -6.02
N ILE A 241 4.95 -29.85 -5.60
CA ILE A 241 6.20 -29.92 -6.35
C ILE A 241 6.77 -31.34 -6.39
N LYS A 242 6.74 -32.08 -5.27
CA LYS A 242 7.18 -33.48 -5.23
C LYS A 242 6.37 -34.36 -6.17
N ASP A 243 5.06 -34.17 -6.20
CA ASP A 243 4.16 -34.92 -7.07
C ASP A 243 4.48 -34.63 -8.55
N LEU A 244 4.71 -33.35 -8.88
CA LEU A 244 5.04 -32.95 -10.25
C LEU A 244 6.41 -33.49 -10.70
N LEU A 245 7.42 -33.44 -9.84
CA LEU A 245 8.75 -34.02 -10.14
C LEU A 245 8.68 -35.54 -10.31
N SER A 246 7.86 -36.22 -9.49
CA SER A 246 7.67 -37.67 -9.59
C SER A 246 6.96 -38.06 -10.89
N PHE A 247 5.96 -37.27 -11.31
CA PHE A 247 5.28 -37.44 -12.59
C PHE A 247 6.24 -37.29 -13.78
N VAL A 248 7.07 -36.23 -13.79
CA VAL A 248 8.06 -35.99 -14.86
C VAL A 248 9.12 -37.10 -14.89
N ALA A 249 9.57 -37.58 -13.74
CA ALA A 249 10.50 -38.71 -13.66
C ALA A 249 9.89 -40.02 -14.18
N GLY A 250 8.61 -40.30 -13.84
CA GLY A 250 7.89 -41.48 -14.31
C GLY A 250 7.55 -41.45 -15.81
N ALA A 251 7.24 -40.27 -16.35
CA ALA A 251 6.99 -40.09 -17.79
C ALA A 251 8.24 -40.39 -18.64
N ASN A 252 9.43 -40.04 -18.15
CA ASN A 252 10.71 -40.33 -18.81
C ASN A 252 11.17 -41.79 -18.68
N GLN A 253 10.48 -42.63 -17.90
CA GLN A 253 10.77 -44.06 -17.71
C GLN A 253 9.78 -45.00 -18.41
N SER A 254 8.84 -44.48 -19.22
CA SER A 254 7.93 -45.34 -19.98
C SER A 254 8.68 -46.08 -21.11
N PRO A 255 8.63 -47.43 -21.18
CA PRO A 255 9.45 -48.22 -22.07
C PRO A 255 9.01 -48.14 -23.54
N GLN A 256 9.99 -48.04 -24.44
CA GLN A 256 9.87 -48.52 -25.83
C GLN A 256 9.91 -50.04 -25.87
#